data_AF-A0AAD6GR66-F1
#
_entry.id   AF-A0AAD6GR66-F1
#
_cell.length_a   1.000
_cell.length_b   1.000
_cell.length_c   1.000
_cell.angle_alpha   90.00
_cell.angle_beta   90.00
_cell.angle_gamma   90.00
#
_symmetry.space_group_name_H-M   'P 1'
#
loop_
_entity.id
_entity.type
_entity.pdbx_description
1 polymer ?
#
loop_
_entity_poly.entity_id
_entity_poly.type
_entity_poly.pdbx_seq_one_letter_code
_entity_poly.pdbx_strand_id
1 'polypeptide(L)'
;MKTGGMWYVDVEDLARLHAVALLDYHVEQERIIAMALPFDWTRVVACLWTLRPRNTSIPPLPPSSPRANELIMGPSRALQLLESFFGRSDWTTLEDSLSPGI
;
A
#
# COMPACT_ATOMS: atom_id res chain seq x y z
N MET A 1 17.66 18.76 -1.14
CA MET A 1 17.00 17.87 -0.16
C MET A 1 16.23 16.83 -0.95
N LYS A 2 16.61 15.54 -0.92
CA LYS A 2 15.85 14.49 -1.62
C LYS A 2 14.57 14.26 -0.82
N THR A 3 13.41 14.60 -1.36
CA THR A 3 12.12 14.20 -0.80
C THR A 3 12.02 12.68 -0.89
N GLY A 4 12.05 11.98 0.25
CA GLY A 4 11.74 10.56 0.30
C GLY A 4 10.31 10.38 -0.18
N GLY A 5 10.08 9.48 -1.15
CA GLY A 5 8.74 9.31 -1.69
C GLY A 5 7.81 8.55 -0.75
N MET A 6 6.51 8.74 -0.94
CA MET A 6 5.47 8.20 -0.06
C MET A 6 4.99 6.84 -0.58
N TRP A 7 4.78 5.90 0.35
CA TRP A 7 4.32 4.55 0.09
C TRP A 7 3.13 4.25 0.99
N TYR A 8 2.17 3.47 0.48
CA TYR A 8 1.06 2.97 1.28
C TYR A 8 1.15 1.45 1.42
N VAL A 9 0.39 0.93 2.37
CA VAL A 9 0.06 -0.49 2.50
C VAL A 9 -1.36 -0.57 3.05
N ASP A 10 -2.12 -1.55 2.56
CA ASP A 10 -3.43 -1.83 3.13
C ASP A 10 -3.31 -2.41 4.54
N VAL A 11 -4.24 -2.03 5.41
CA VAL A 11 -4.21 -2.44 6.83
C VAL A 11 -4.39 -3.94 7.02
N GLU A 12 -5.16 -4.61 6.16
CA GLU A 12 -5.34 -6.06 6.24
C GLU A 12 -4.11 -6.80 5.73
N ASP A 13 -3.48 -6.33 4.65
CA ASP A 13 -2.23 -6.92 4.16
C ASP A 13 -1.11 -6.76 5.20
N LEU A 14 -1.05 -5.62 5.88
CA LEU A 14 -0.13 -5.43 7.00
C LEU A 14 -0.43 -6.38 8.16
N ALA A 15 -1.70 -6.58 8.51
CA ALA A 15 -2.10 -7.51 9.57
C ALA A 15 -1.75 -8.96 9.23
N ARG A 16 -1.97 -9.38 7.98
CA ARG A 16 -1.56 -10.70 7.46
C ARG A 16 -0.07 -10.93 7.63
N LEU A 17 0.77 -9.95 7.27
CA LEU A 17 2.22 -10.06 7.43
C LEU A 17 2.66 -10.23 8.89
N HIS A 18 2.02 -9.52 9.82
CA HIS A 18 2.28 -9.72 11.25
C HIS A 18 1.87 -11.13 11.70
N ALA A 19 0.76 -11.66 11.20
CA ALA A 19 0.34 -13.02 11.48
C ALA A 19 1.34 -14.05 10.93
N VAL A 20 1.83 -13.89 9.69
CA VAL A 20 2.86 -14.80 9.14
C VAL A 20 4.15 -14.73 9.95
N ALA A 21 4.63 -13.54 10.28
CA ALA A 21 5.85 -13.37 11.08
C ALA A 21 5.77 -14.01 12.47
N LEU A 22 4.55 -14.17 13.02
CA LEU A 22 4.32 -14.84 14.29
C LEU A 22 4.17 -16.36 14.15
N LEU A 23 3.61 -16.85 13.05
CA LEU A 23 3.16 -18.24 12.89
C LEU A 23 4.08 -19.10 12.03
N ASP A 24 4.82 -18.51 11.09
CA ASP A 24 5.77 -19.22 10.24
C ASP A 24 7.13 -19.32 10.92
N TYR A 25 7.48 -20.54 11.36
CA TYR A 25 8.74 -20.82 12.03
C TYR A 25 9.97 -20.65 11.13
N HIS A 26 9.79 -20.47 9.81
CA HIS A 26 10.89 -20.15 8.89
C HIS A 26 11.15 -18.64 8.77
N VAL A 27 10.32 -17.79 9.36
CA VAL A 27 10.48 -16.33 9.34
C VAL A 27 11.23 -15.90 10.60
N GLU A 28 12.56 -15.91 10.54
CA GLU A 28 13.43 -15.64 11.68
C GLU A 28 14.36 -14.46 11.42
N GLN A 29 14.38 -13.49 12.35
CA GLN A 29 15.26 -12.31 12.29
C GLN A 29 15.15 -11.49 10.97
N GLU A 30 14.01 -11.58 10.29
CA GLU A 30 13.78 -10.89 9.02
C GLU A 30 13.17 -9.50 9.22
N ARG A 31 13.62 -8.54 8.40
CA ARG A 31 12.95 -7.25 8.26
C ARG A 31 12.03 -7.29 7.05
N ILE A 32 10.76 -7.61 7.28
CA ILE A 32 9.72 -7.63 6.25
C ILE A 32 9.33 -6.19 5.90
N ILE A 33 9.52 -5.79 4.64
CA ILE A 33 9.16 -4.44 4.18
C ILE A 33 7.79 -4.47 3.49
N ALA A 34 6.80 -3.89 4.16
CA ALA A 34 5.43 -3.77 3.69
C ALA A 34 5.20 -2.40 3.03
N MET A 35 5.77 -2.21 1.84
CA MET A 35 5.53 -1.03 0.99
C MET A 35 4.88 -1.50 -0.30
N ALA A 36 3.57 -1.33 -0.44
CA ALA A 36 2.81 -1.89 -1.55
C ALA A 36 3.15 -1.18 -2.87
N LEU A 37 2.76 0.09 -2.99
CA LEU A 37 3.05 0.93 -4.16
C LEU A 37 3.31 2.38 -3.75
N PRO A 38 4.06 3.14 -4.58
CA PRO A 38 4.23 4.57 -4.34
C PRO A 38 2.91 5.31 -4.62
N PHE A 39 2.62 6.33 -3.81
CA PHE A 39 1.45 7.19 -3.99
C PHE A 39 1.79 8.67 -3.88
N ASP A 40 0.88 9.49 -4.38
CA ASP A 40 0.85 10.93 -4.18
C ASP A 40 -0.57 11.36 -3.77
N TRP A 41 -0.70 12.57 -3.23
CA TRP A 41 -2.00 13.09 -2.81
C TRP A 41 -2.95 13.33 -3.98
N THR A 42 -2.43 13.53 -5.19
CA THR A 42 -3.25 13.66 -6.40
C THR A 42 -4.02 12.37 -6.67
N ARG A 43 -3.37 11.19 -6.57
CA ARG A 43 -4.04 9.88 -6.70
C ARG A 43 -5.03 9.61 -5.59
N VAL A 44 -4.70 9.95 -4.33
CA VAL A 44 -5.63 9.77 -3.20
C VAL A 44 -6.91 10.57 -3.44
N VAL A 45 -6.79 11.86 -3.76
CA VAL A 45 -7.94 12.72 -4.04
C VAL A 45 -8.71 12.24 -5.28
N ALA A 46 -8.03 11.77 -6.33
CA ALA A 46 -8.68 11.16 -7.49
C ALA A 46 -9.51 9.93 -7.13
N CYS A 47 -8.96 9.00 -6.32
CA CYS A 47 -9.69 7.82 -5.83
C CYS A 47 -10.91 8.23 -5.01
N LEU A 48 -10.80 9.24 -4.14
CA LEU A 48 -11.94 9.73 -3.37
C LEU A 48 -13.04 10.30 -4.28
N TRP A 49 -12.68 11.04 -5.33
CA TRP A 49 -13.65 11.52 -6.33
C TRP A 49 -14.34 10.38 -7.07
N THR A 50 -13.61 9.32 -7.44
CA THR A 50 -14.18 8.11 -8.08
C THR A 50 -15.15 7.39 -7.13
N LEU A 51 -14.75 7.19 -5.87
CA LEU A 51 -15.53 6.44 -4.88
C LEU A 51 -16.73 7.24 -4.34
N ARG A 52 -16.65 8.57 -4.34
CA ARG A 52 -17.68 9.48 -3.78
C ARG A 52 -17.92 10.69 -4.70
N PRO A 53 -18.42 10.50 -5.93
CA PRO A 53 -18.49 11.56 -6.95
C PRO A 53 -19.46 12.70 -6.60
N ARG A 54 -20.38 12.48 -5.66
CA ARG A 54 -21.36 13.49 -5.20
C ARG A 54 -20.91 14.25 -3.95
N ASN A 55 -19.76 13.90 -3.37
CA ASN A 55 -19.27 14.54 -2.15
C ASN A 55 -18.57 15.86 -2.49
N THR A 56 -19.26 16.98 -2.23
CA THR A 56 -18.75 18.33 -2.48
C THR A 56 -17.68 18.80 -1.48
N SER A 57 -17.43 18.02 -0.42
CA SER A 57 -16.38 18.32 0.57
C SER A 57 -15.01 17.78 0.17
N ILE A 58 -14.91 16.98 -0.91
CA ILE A 58 -13.62 16.51 -1.42
C ILE A 58 -12.90 17.71 -2.08
N PRO A 59 -11.66 18.00 -1.69
CA PRO A 59 -10.92 19.12 -2.27
C PRO A 59 -10.64 18.90 -3.77
N PRO A 60 -10.30 19.98 -4.51
CA PRO A 60 -9.76 19.84 -5.85
C PRO A 60 -8.44 19.06 -5.84
N LEU A 61 -8.09 18.49 -7.00
CA LEU A 61 -6.83 17.75 -7.18
C LEU A 61 -5.64 18.65 -6.84
N PRO A 62 -4.76 18.26 -5.89
CA PRO A 62 -3.52 18.98 -5.64
C PRO A 62 -2.55 18.80 -6.81
N PRO A 63 -1.57 19.71 -6.96
CA PRO A 63 -0.52 19.56 -7.97
C PRO A 63 0.22 18.24 -7.79
N SER A 64 0.52 17.57 -8.90
CA SER A 64 1.24 16.31 -8.87
C SER A 64 2.63 16.51 -8.27
N SER A 65 2.96 15.66 -7.31
CA SER A 65 4.32 15.60 -6.76
C SER A 65 5.15 14.61 -7.56
N PRO A 66 6.47 14.81 -7.71
CA PRO A 66 7.36 13.80 -8.25
C PRO A 66 7.18 12.52 -7.41
N ARG A 67 6.84 11.42 -8.07
CA ARG A 67 6.75 10.12 -7.38
C ARG A 67 8.12 9.78 -6.81
N ALA A 68 8.14 8.99 -5.74
CA ALA A 68 9.33 8.25 -5.39
C ALA A 68 9.84 7.59 -6.67
N ASN A 69 11.12 7.76 -7.01
CA ASN A 69 11.72 6.79 -7.92
C ASN A 69 11.44 5.42 -7.31
N GLU A 70 10.99 4.48 -8.14
CA GLU A 70 10.90 3.06 -7.84
C GLU A 70 12.30 2.59 -7.43
N LEU A 71 12.72 2.90 -6.20
CA LEU A 71 13.94 2.37 -5.65
C LEU A 71 13.60 0.94 -5.24
N ILE A 72 13.56 0.10 -6.29
CA ILE A 72 13.84 -1.32 -6.36
C ILE A 72 13.86 -1.95 -4.97
N MET A 73 12.68 -2.29 -4.46
CA MET A 73 12.57 -3.53 -3.71
C MET A 73 11.91 -4.48 -4.68
N GLY A 74 12.68 -5.46 -5.18
CA GLY A 74 12.15 -6.58 -5.95
C GLY A 74 11.01 -7.28 -5.19
N PRO A 75 10.32 -8.27 -5.79
CA PRO A 75 9.11 -8.90 -5.21
C PRO A 75 9.37 -9.17 -3.74
N SER A 76 8.76 -8.33 -2.90
CA SER A 76 9.23 -8.17 -1.54
C SER A 76 8.98 -9.50 -0.85
N ARG A 77 9.89 -9.92 0.01
CA ARG A 77 9.68 -11.06 0.91
C ARG A 77 8.26 -11.07 1.50
N ALA A 78 7.69 -9.90 1.75
CA ALA A 78 6.29 -9.70 2.09
C ALA A 78 5.28 -10.33 1.11
N LEU A 79 5.37 -10.06 -0.20
CA LEU A 79 4.48 -10.67 -1.20
C LEU A 79 4.62 -12.20 -1.24
N GLN A 80 5.84 -12.72 -1.12
CA GLN A 80 6.05 -14.18 -1.07
C GLN A 80 5.37 -14.81 0.16
N LEU A 81 5.42 -14.14 1.31
CA LEU A 81 4.74 -14.57 2.54
C LEU A 81 3.22 -14.45 2.43
N LEU A 82 2.71 -13.38 1.80
CA LEU A 82 1.27 -13.23 1.54
C LEU A 82 0.75 -14.30 0.58
N GLU A 83 1.53 -14.64 -0.45
CA GLU A 83 1.18 -15.70 -1.39
C GLU A 83 1.21 -17.08 -0.72
N SER A 84 2.29 -17.40 0.01
CA SER A 84 2.44 -18.73 0.62
C SER A 84 1.43 -19.02 1.72
N PHE A 85 1.09 -18.02 2.54
CA PHE A 85 0.25 -18.20 3.72
C PHE A 85 -1.23 -17.91 3.46
N PHE A 86 -1.52 -16.98 2.53
CA PHE A 86 -2.89 -16.49 2.28
C PHE A 86 -3.34 -16.60 0.81
N GLY A 87 -2.49 -17.11 -0.10
CA GLY A 87 -2.82 -17.21 -1.52
C GLY A 87 -2.92 -15.85 -2.23
N ARG A 88 -2.36 -14.78 -1.64
CA ARG A 88 -2.41 -13.43 -2.19
C ARG A 88 -1.16 -13.12 -3.00
N SER A 89 -1.28 -13.16 -4.32
CA SER A 89 -0.17 -12.91 -5.25
C SER A 89 0.15 -11.42 -5.48
N ASP A 90 -0.72 -10.50 -5.01
CA ASP A 90 -0.55 -9.07 -5.18
C ASP A 90 -1.10 -8.28 -3.98
N TRP A 91 -0.67 -7.03 -3.87
CA TRP A 91 -1.14 -6.08 -2.85
C TRP A 91 -2.56 -5.61 -3.13
N THR A 92 -3.28 -5.27 -2.06
CA THR A 92 -4.54 -4.53 -2.17
C THR A 92 -4.30 -3.15 -2.79
N THR A 93 -5.13 -2.77 -3.76
CA THR A 93 -4.99 -1.49 -4.46
C THR A 93 -5.32 -0.31 -3.55
N LEU A 94 -4.85 0.90 -3.90
CA LEU A 94 -5.18 2.12 -3.15
C LEU A 94 -6.68 2.38 -3.09
N GLU A 95 -7.41 2.11 -4.18
CA GLU A 95 -8.85 2.29 -4.25
C GLU A 95 -9.58 1.31 -3.33
N ASP A 96 -9.20 0.02 -3.40
CA ASP A 96 -9.78 -1.03 -2.54
C ASP A 96 -9.45 -0.81 -1.06
N SER A 97 -8.27 -0.26 -0.74
CA SER A 97 -7.87 0.04 0.63
C SER A 97 -8.63 1.24 1.23
N LEU A 98 -8.96 2.24 0.41
CA LEU A 98 -9.73 3.42 0.84
C LEU A 98 -11.23 3.14 0.95
N SER A 99 -11.78 2.30 0.06
CA SER A 99 -13.21 2.06 -0.11
C SER A 99 -13.97 1.68 1.19
N PRO A 100 -13.46 0.79 2.07
CA PRO A 100 -14.17 0.39 3.29
C PRO A 100 -14.32 1.49 4.34
N GLY A 101 -13.49 2.54 4.29
CA GLY A 101 -13.39 3.56 5.33
C GLY A 101 -14.13 4.87 5.04
N ILE A 102 -14.84 4.97 3.91
CA ILE A 102 -15.44 6.22 3.40
C ILE A 102 -16.89 6.06 2.96
#